data_AF-A0A7K2J3W2-F1
#
_entry.id   AF-A0A7K2J3W2-F1
#
_cell.length_a   1.000
_cell.length_b   1.000
_cell.length_c   1.000
_cell.angle_alpha   90.00
_cell.angle_beta   90.00
_cell.angle_gamma   90.00
#
_symmetry.space_group_name_H-M   'P 1'
#
loop_
_entity.id
_entity.type
_entity.pdbx_description
1 polymer ?
#
loop_
_entity_poly.entity_id
_entity_poly.type
_entity_poly.pdbx_seq_one_letter_code
_entity_poly.pdbx_strand_id
1 'polypeptide(L)'
;VAATGPLPRRVRDQFNGVLWRFRTGCGWRDVPERYGSWSTVYSRFNVWSKGGVFQALMDGLIAEAAARGRVGLELVSVDSTIVRAHHESAGLAVAGETLDALEQALTEERGFRCRSRDQS
;
A
#
# COMPACT_ATOMS: atom_id res chain seq x y z
N VAL A 1 24.58 -13.09 8.47
CA VAL A 1 23.74 -12.00 7.92
C VAL A 1 24.69 -10.88 7.51
N ALA A 2 24.86 -10.63 6.21
CA ALA A 2 25.81 -9.61 5.75
C ALA A 2 25.32 -8.23 6.23
N ALA A 3 26.14 -7.53 7.00
CA ALA A 3 25.88 -6.15 7.40
C ALA A 3 25.88 -5.28 6.14
N THR A 4 24.70 -4.99 5.61
CA THR A 4 24.53 -4.03 4.53
C THR A 4 25.12 -2.71 5.00
N GLY A 5 26.21 -2.27 4.37
CA GLY A 5 26.81 -0.98 4.67
C GLY A 5 25.80 0.17 4.49
N PRO A 6 26.14 1.40 4.89
CA PRO A 6 25.26 2.55 4.76
C PRO A 6 24.68 2.64 3.35
N LEU A 7 23.35 2.74 3.23
CA LEU A 7 22.70 2.90 1.94
C LEU A 7 23.36 4.05 1.16
N PRO A 8 23.68 3.88 -0.13
CA PRO A 8 24.28 4.94 -0.92
C PRO A 8 23.45 6.23 -0.81
N ARG A 9 24.11 7.39 -0.63
CA ARG A 9 23.42 8.69 -0.39
C ARG A 9 22.30 8.96 -1.40
N ARG A 10 22.55 8.68 -2.68
CA ARG A 10 21.55 8.86 -3.75
C ARG A 10 20.26 8.07 -3.52
N VAL A 11 20.36 6.85 -2.99
CA VAL A 11 19.19 6.00 -2.70
C VAL A 11 18.39 6.58 -1.54
N ARG A 12 19.09 7.08 -0.51
CA ARG A 12 18.47 7.77 0.63
C ARG A 12 17.75 9.05 0.20
N ASP A 13 18.38 9.85 -0.64
CA ASP A 13 17.78 11.11 -1.11
C ASP A 13 16.53 10.86 -1.97
N GLN A 14 16.56 9.83 -2.83
CA GLN A 14 15.39 9.41 -3.60
C GLN A 14 14.26 8.94 -2.70
N PHE A 15 14.57 8.11 -1.69
CA PHE A 15 13.58 7.67 -0.71
C PHE A 15 12.97 8.85 0.07
N ASN A 16 13.80 9.80 0.50
CA ASN A 16 13.35 11.03 1.15
C ASN A 16 12.46 11.89 0.23
N GLY A 17 12.72 11.89 -1.08
CA GLY A 17 11.84 12.51 -2.07
C GLY A 17 10.45 11.88 -2.10
N VAL A 18 10.38 10.55 -2.05
CA VAL A 18 9.10 9.82 -1.97
C VAL A 18 8.36 10.15 -0.67
N LEU A 19 9.06 10.14 0.48
CA LEU A 19 8.45 10.48 1.77
C LEU A 19 7.94 11.93 1.79
N TRP A 20 8.70 12.87 1.23
CA TRP A 20 8.27 14.26 1.10
C TRP A 20 6.98 14.37 0.29
N ARG A 21 6.87 13.60 -0.81
CA ARG A 21 5.66 13.53 -1.64
C ARG A 21 4.47 12.96 -0.87
N PHE A 22 4.65 11.92 -0.07
CA PHE A 22 3.57 11.37 0.76
C PHE A 22 3.12 12.36 1.84
N ARG A 23 4.05 13.04 2.48
CA ARG A 23 3.76 14.01 3.54
C ARG A 23 3.03 15.26 3.03
N THR A 24 3.38 15.74 1.83
CA THR A 24 2.87 17.01 1.30
C THR A 24 1.65 16.86 0.39
N GLY A 25 1.48 15.72 -0.26
CA GLY A 25 0.41 15.52 -1.23
C GLY A 25 0.63 16.20 -2.59
N CYS A 26 1.67 17.04 -2.74
CA CYS A 26 1.97 17.83 -3.95
C CYS A 26 2.21 16.96 -5.20
N GLY A 27 2.24 17.55 -6.40
CA GLY A 27 2.52 16.78 -7.61
C GLY A 27 3.93 16.16 -7.59
N TRP A 28 4.14 15.10 -8.39
CA TRP A 28 5.50 14.55 -8.57
C TRP A 28 6.47 15.58 -9.15
N ARG A 29 5.98 16.50 -9.99
CA ARG A 29 6.80 17.56 -10.60
C ARG A 29 7.27 18.63 -9.60
N ASP A 30 6.65 18.70 -8.43
CA ASP A 30 6.98 19.68 -7.39
C ASP A 30 8.01 19.14 -6.38
N VAL A 31 8.49 17.91 -6.58
CA VAL A 31 9.50 17.30 -5.70
C VAL A 31 10.77 18.16 -5.73
N PRO A 32 11.28 18.60 -4.56
CA PRO A 32 12.47 19.44 -4.50
C PRO A 32 13.71 18.77 -5.12
N GLU A 33 14.46 19.54 -5.90
CA GLU A 33 15.63 19.06 -6.65
C GLU A 33 16.76 18.50 -5.76
N ARG A 34 16.79 18.87 -4.47
CA ARG A 34 17.71 18.26 -3.48
C ARG A 34 17.58 16.73 -3.37
N TYR A 35 16.46 16.16 -3.82
CA TYR A 35 16.22 14.71 -3.85
C TYR A 35 16.56 14.06 -5.20
N GLY A 36 17.03 14.87 -6.16
CA GLY A 36 17.26 14.50 -7.55
C GLY A 36 16.08 14.82 -8.47
N SER A 37 16.22 14.48 -9.74
CA SER A 37 15.17 14.68 -10.74
C SER A 37 13.90 13.91 -10.37
N TRP A 38 12.75 14.59 -10.46
CA TRP A 38 11.44 14.02 -10.14
C TRP A 38 11.15 12.71 -10.89
N SER A 39 11.61 12.58 -12.14
CA SER A 39 11.39 11.38 -12.95
C SER A 39 12.14 10.17 -12.39
N THR A 40 13.32 10.40 -11.83
CA THR A 40 14.15 9.37 -11.19
C THR A 40 13.54 8.95 -9.86
N VAL A 41 13.08 9.91 -9.06
CA VAL A 41 12.38 9.64 -7.78
C VAL A 41 11.12 8.81 -8.04
N TYR A 42 10.32 9.19 -9.04
CA TYR A 42 9.12 8.44 -9.43
C TYR A 42 9.44 7.05 -9.95
N SER A 43 10.44 6.90 -10.82
CA SER A 43 10.87 5.60 -11.34
C SER A 43 11.26 4.65 -10.20
N ARG A 44 12.01 5.14 -9.22
CA ARG A 44 12.39 4.37 -8.03
C ARG A 44 11.22 4.04 -7.13
N PHE A 45 10.32 5.00 -6.90
CA PHE A 45 9.06 4.75 -6.21
C PHE A 45 8.29 3.60 -6.88
N ASN A 46 8.15 3.61 -8.20
CA ASN A 46 7.42 2.57 -8.93
C ASN A 46 8.06 1.18 -8.75
N VAL A 47 9.39 1.09 -8.81
CA VAL A 47 10.12 -0.16 -8.54
C VAL A 47 9.88 -0.65 -7.12
N TRP A 48 9.97 0.23 -6.12
CA TRP A 48 9.74 -0.13 -4.71
C TRP A 48 8.29 -0.48 -4.40
N SER A 49 7.34 0.24 -5.00
CA SER A 49 5.91 -0.04 -4.84
C SER A 49 5.57 -1.41 -5.41
N LYS A 50 6.04 -1.72 -6.62
CA LYS A 50 5.85 -3.05 -7.23
C LYS A 50 6.60 -4.15 -6.48
N GLY A 51 7.74 -3.83 -5.90
CA GLY A 51 8.51 -4.73 -5.05
C GLY A 51 7.96 -4.90 -3.63
N GLY A 52 6.83 -4.27 -3.28
CA GLY A 52 6.20 -4.41 -1.97
C GLY A 52 6.99 -3.75 -0.81
N VAL A 53 7.96 -2.88 -1.09
CA VAL A 53 8.83 -2.28 -0.06
C VAL A 53 8.01 -1.48 0.97
N PHE A 54 7.02 -0.72 0.51
CA PHE A 54 6.17 0.06 1.40
C PHE A 54 5.23 -0.81 2.23
N GLN A 55 4.77 -1.94 1.68
CA GLN A 55 3.96 -2.91 2.43
C GLN A 55 4.81 -3.52 3.55
N ALA A 56 5.99 -4.03 3.22
CA ALA A 56 6.91 -4.61 4.21
C ALA A 56 7.32 -3.60 5.30
N LEU A 57 7.49 -2.32 4.93
CA LEU A 57 7.78 -1.25 5.89
C LEU A 57 6.61 -1.01 6.84
N MET A 58 5.37 -0.94 6.32
CA MET A 58 4.18 -0.79 7.15
C MET A 58 3.99 -1.98 8.09
N ASP A 59 4.11 -3.20 7.59
CA ASP A 59 3.98 -4.43 8.39
C ASP A 59 5.02 -4.45 9.52
N GLY A 60 6.26 -4.07 9.22
CA GLY A 60 7.33 -3.95 10.21
C GLY A 60 7.04 -2.92 11.29
N LEU A 61 6.56 -1.73 10.91
CA LEU A 61 6.19 -0.67 11.85
C LEU A 61 5.04 -1.09 12.76
N ILE A 62 4.02 -1.76 12.21
CA ILE A 62 2.88 -2.29 12.98
C ILE A 62 3.37 -3.34 13.98
N ALA A 63 4.18 -4.30 13.53
CA ALA A 63 4.73 -5.35 14.39
C ALA A 63 5.58 -4.76 15.52
N GLU A 64 6.42 -3.76 15.22
CA GLU A 64 7.25 -3.07 16.20
C GLU A 64 6.42 -2.26 17.20
N ALA A 65 5.36 -1.61 16.75
CA ALA A 65 4.46 -0.85 17.62
C ALA A 65 3.63 -1.76 18.52
N ALA A 66 3.18 -2.91 18.01
CA ALA A 66 2.51 -3.96 18.79
C ALA A 66 3.46 -4.55 19.85
N ALA A 67 4.70 -4.85 19.49
CA ALA A 67 5.71 -5.37 20.43
C ALA A 67 6.02 -4.39 21.58
N ARG A 68 5.85 -3.08 21.35
CA ARG A 68 6.02 -2.04 22.38
C ARG A 68 4.74 -1.71 23.16
N GLY A 69 3.64 -2.43 22.91
CA GLY A 69 2.34 -2.15 23.52
C GLY A 69 1.77 -0.78 23.16
N ARG A 70 2.24 -0.16 22.07
CA ARG A 70 1.81 1.18 21.63
C ARG A 70 0.60 1.13 20.69
N VAL A 71 0.25 -0.06 20.19
CA VAL A 71 -0.89 -0.29 19.32
C VAL A 71 -1.64 -1.50 19.85
N GLY A 72 -2.88 -1.29 20.29
CA GLY A 72 -3.83 -2.38 20.51
C GLY A 72 -4.41 -2.78 19.17
N LEU A 73 -3.98 -3.94 18.64
CA LEU A 73 -4.53 -4.51 17.40
C LEU A 73 -6.00 -4.98 17.55
N GLU A 74 -6.58 -4.81 18.74
CA GLU A 74 -7.99 -5.06 19.03
C GLU A 74 -8.93 -4.15 18.24
N LEU A 75 -8.51 -2.90 17.94
CA LEU A 75 -9.28 -1.95 17.16
C LEU A 75 -8.43 -1.37 16.02
N VAL A 76 -8.64 -1.88 14.80
CA VAL A 76 -8.02 -1.37 13.57
C VAL A 76 -9.04 -0.53 12.81
N SER A 77 -8.75 0.76 12.63
CA SER A 77 -9.55 1.64 11.77
C SER A 77 -9.01 1.59 10.34
N VAL A 78 -9.90 1.43 9.37
CA VAL A 78 -9.58 1.50 7.93
C VAL A 78 -10.28 2.71 7.34
N ASP A 79 -9.50 3.73 6.97
CA ASP A 79 -10.03 4.91 6.30
C ASP A 79 -10.16 4.64 4.79
N SER A 80 -11.38 4.63 4.27
CA SER A 80 -11.63 4.58 2.82
C SER A 80 -11.72 5.99 2.24
N THR A 81 -10.98 6.29 1.18
CA THR A 81 -11.14 7.53 0.40
C THR A 81 -11.84 7.24 -0.92
N ILE A 82 -13.03 7.80 -1.13
CA ILE A 82 -13.76 7.72 -2.40
C ILE A 82 -13.38 8.91 -3.28
N VAL A 83 -12.69 8.65 -4.40
CA VAL A 83 -12.48 9.66 -5.44
C VAL A 83 -13.65 9.58 -6.42
N ARG A 84 -14.39 10.69 -6.60
CA ARG A 84 -15.44 10.74 -7.63
C ARG A 84 -14.80 10.60 -9.00
N ALA A 85 -15.21 9.56 -9.74
CA ALA A 85 -14.82 9.41 -11.12
C ALA A 85 -15.42 10.54 -11.96
N HIS A 86 -14.70 10.98 -12.99
CA HIS A 86 -15.24 11.89 -14.00
C HIS A 86 -16.43 11.19 -14.68
N HIS A 87 -17.49 11.92 -15.03
CA HIS A 87 -18.73 11.34 -15.57
C HIS A 87 -18.53 10.42 -16.81
N GLU A 88 -17.42 10.59 -17.54
CA GLU A 88 -17.02 9.75 -18.68
C GLU A 88 -16.36 8.40 -18.30
N SER A 89 -16.15 8.11 -17.02
CA SER A 89 -15.50 6.86 -16.56
C SER A 89 -16.47 5.67 -16.46
N ALA A 90 -17.76 5.88 -16.75
CA ALA A 90 -18.80 4.85 -16.70
C ALA A 90 -18.71 3.94 -17.95
N GLY A 91 -17.63 3.17 -18.07
CA GLY A 91 -17.30 2.42 -19.28
C GLY A 91 -17.26 0.90 -19.16
N LEU A 92 -17.56 0.31 -18.01
CA LEU A 92 -17.62 -1.15 -17.87
C LEU A 92 -18.99 -1.58 -17.32
N ALA A 93 -19.91 -1.91 -18.20
CA ALA A 93 -21.08 -2.69 -17.83
C ALA A 93 -20.61 -4.12 -17.57
N VAL A 94 -20.45 -4.46 -16.30
CA VAL A 94 -20.15 -5.83 -15.87
C VAL A 94 -21.42 -6.64 -16.14
N ALA A 95 -21.31 -7.72 -16.94
CA ALA A 95 -22.45 -8.60 -17.21
C ALA A 95 -22.96 -9.19 -15.88
N GLY A 96 -24.28 -9.34 -15.72
CA GLY A 96 -24.87 -9.85 -14.48
C GLY A 96 -24.24 -11.17 -14.03
N GLU A 97 -23.93 -12.05 -14.99
CA GLU A 97 -23.25 -13.33 -14.76
C GLU A 97 -21.87 -13.19 -14.10
N THR A 98 -21.09 -12.17 -14.47
CA THR A 98 -19.79 -11.90 -13.85
C THR A 98 -19.91 -11.30 -12.45
N LEU A 99 -21.00 -10.58 -12.18
CA LEU A 99 -21.31 -10.08 -10.84
C LEU A 99 -21.75 -11.24 -9.92
N ASP A 100 -22.64 -12.09 -10.41
CA ASP A 100 -23.14 -13.27 -9.69
C ASP A 100 -21.99 -14.25 -9.37
N ALA A 101 -21.07 -14.47 -10.32
CA ALA A 101 -19.89 -15.31 -10.10
C ALA A 101 -18.93 -14.72 -9.03
N LEU A 102 -18.78 -13.39 -9.00
CA LEU A 102 -18.00 -12.71 -7.95
C LEU A 102 -18.68 -12.81 -6.58
N GLU A 103 -20.01 -12.66 -6.51
CA GLU A 103 -20.78 -12.83 -5.28
C GLU A 103 -20.71 -14.27 -4.75
N GLN A 104 -20.75 -15.26 -5.64
CA GLN A 104 -20.60 -16.67 -5.28
C GLN A 104 -19.21 -16.96 -4.71
N ALA A 105 -18.15 -16.49 -5.36
CA ALA A 105 -16.77 -16.62 -4.88
C ALA A 105 -16.56 -15.93 -3.52
N LEU A 106 -17.14 -14.75 -3.31
CA LEU A 106 -17.08 -14.06 -2.02
C LEU A 106 -17.84 -14.80 -0.91
N THR A 107 -18.92 -15.50 -1.24
CA THR A 107 -19.72 -16.28 -0.28
C THR A 107 -19.01 -17.57 0.11
N GLU A 108 -18.32 -18.22 -0.84
CA GLU A 108 -17.49 -19.40 -0.60
C GLU A 108 -16.29 -19.08 0.32
N GLU A 109 -15.62 -17.94 0.11
CA GLU A 109 -14.54 -17.43 0.98
C GLU A 109 -15.02 -17.09 2.41
N ARG A 110 -16.29 -16.69 2.57
CA ARG A 110 -16.90 -16.53 3.91
C ARG A 110 -17.27 -17.87 4.54
N GLY A 111 -17.63 -18.88 3.75
CA GLY A 111 -17.91 -20.25 4.21
C GLY A 111 -16.66 -20.99 4.70
N PHE A 112 -15.50 -20.76 4.08
CA PHE A 112 -14.22 -21.33 4.53
C PHE A 112 -13.80 -20.86 5.92
N ARG A 113 -14.08 -19.59 6.27
CA ARG A 113 -13.77 -19.04 7.60
C ARG A 113 -14.64 -19.59 8.74
N CYS A 114 -15.77 -20.23 8.44
CA CYS A 114 -16.64 -20.81 9.47
C CYS A 114 -16.36 -22.31 9.73
N ARG A 115 -15.83 -23.05 8.74
CA ARG A 115 -15.55 -24.50 8.87
C ARG A 115 -14.24 -24.87 9.57
N SER A 116 -13.30 -23.94 9.72
CA SER A 116 -11.96 -24.22 10.29
C SER A 116 -11.86 -24.01 11.80
N ARG A 117 -12.93 -23.56 12.47
CA ARG A 117 -12.92 -23.29 13.92
C ARG A 117 -13.59 -24.36 14.79
N ASP A 118 -13.98 -25.49 14.21
CA ASP A 118 -14.66 -26.58 14.92
C ASP A 118 -14.00 -27.94 14.63
N GLN A 119 -12.70 -28.04 14.93
CA GLN A 119 -11.97 -29.31 15.09
C GLN A 119 -10.87 -29.10 16.15
N SER A 120 -11.27 -29.09 17.42
CA SER A 120 -10.40 -29.32 18.59
C SER A 120 -11.24 -29.89 19.72
#